data_AF-A0A520G835-F1
#
_entry.id   AF-A0A520G835-F1
#
_cell.length_a   1.000
_cell.length_b   1.000
_cell.length_c   1.000
_cell.angle_alpha   90.00
_cell.angle_beta   90.00
_cell.angle_gamma   90.00
#
_symmetry.space_group_name_H-M   'P 1'
#
loop_
_entity.id
_entity.type
_entity.pdbx_description
1 polymer ?
#
loop_
_entity_poly.entity_id
_entity_poly.type
_entity_poly.pdbx_seq_one_letter_code
_entity_poly.pdbx_strand_id
1 'polypeptide(L)'
;MTQTRTFLILAWLMVATLLWMEWGKERQAALQPAPAVPAAALPMGTPALPVAQVPGAQAQGVVAAPEAQADLVRLRNDVLALQLDGRDIVHAELLKYPQTRAAGSPPVVLFDTAAATHFAARASWRGADGKPLALRPEGPVRDVVLANGAQA
;
A
#
# COMPACT_ATOMS: atom_id res chain seq x y z
N MET A 1 -17.71 32.67 45.06
CA MET A 1 -18.07 31.61 44.09
C MET A 1 -17.78 31.96 42.62
N THR A 2 -17.47 33.22 42.27
CA THR A 2 -17.07 33.63 40.90
C THR A 2 -15.59 33.35 40.59
N GLN A 3 -14.72 33.26 41.60
CA GLN A 3 -13.29 32.98 41.46
C GLN A 3 -12.98 31.59 40.88
N THR A 4 -13.66 30.54 41.38
CA THR A 4 -13.52 29.17 40.88
C THR A 4 -13.97 29.05 39.42
N ARG A 5 -14.99 29.83 39.04
CA ARG A 5 -15.50 29.86 37.66
C ARG A 5 -14.48 30.47 36.70
N THR A 6 -13.85 31.58 37.10
CA THR A 6 -12.77 32.21 36.30
C THR A 6 -11.54 31.31 36.18
N PHE A 7 -11.18 30.60 37.26
CA PHE A 7 -10.07 29.63 37.23
C PHE A 7 -10.35 28.47 36.26
N LEU A 8 -11.57 27.91 36.27
CA LEU A 8 -11.96 26.86 35.33
C LEU A 8 -11.94 27.33 33.88
N ILE A 9 -12.34 28.58 33.61
CA ILE A 9 -12.28 29.16 32.26
C ILE A 9 -10.82 29.33 31.81
N LEU A 10 -9.93 29.79 32.68
CA LEU A 10 -8.50 29.92 32.36
C LEU A 10 -7.83 28.56 32.15
N ALA A 11 -8.11 27.58 33.00
CA ALA A 11 -7.60 26.22 32.85
C ALA A 11 -8.08 25.58 31.54
N TRP A 12 -9.36 25.75 31.21
CA TRP A 12 -9.93 25.27 29.95
C TRP A 12 -9.31 25.95 28.73
N LEU A 13 -9.14 27.28 28.77
CA LEU A 13 -8.46 28.01 27.70
C LEU A 13 -7.03 27.50 27.50
N MET A 14 -6.26 27.28 28.58
CA MET A 14 -4.90 26.75 28.48
C MET A 14 -4.84 25.38 27.78
N VAL A 15 -5.76 24.48 28.12
CA VAL A 15 -5.86 23.16 27.45
C VAL A 15 -6.25 23.31 25.98
N ALA A 16 -7.21 24.18 25.66
CA ALA A 16 -7.62 24.44 24.29
C ALA A 16 -6.46 25.01 23.44
N THR A 17 -5.64 25.92 24.00
CA THR A 17 -4.47 26.47 23.30
C THR A 17 -3.39 25.41 23.08
N LEU A 18 -3.15 24.53 24.05
CA LEU A 18 -2.20 23.42 23.90
C LEU A 18 -2.66 22.44 22.81
N LEU A 19 -3.94 22.06 22.81
CA LEU A 19 -4.51 21.19 21.78
C LEU A 19 -4.41 21.82 20.39
N TRP A 20 -4.63 23.13 20.29
CA TRP A 20 -4.48 23.88 19.04
C TRP A 20 -3.03 23.90 18.54
N MET A 21 -2.06 24.10 19.43
CA MET A 21 -0.63 24.04 19.09
C MET A 21 -0.21 22.63 18.66
N GLU A 22 -0.58 21.59 19.41
CA GLU A 22 -0.23 20.20 19.08
C GLU A 22 -0.89 19.76 17.77
N TRP A 23 -2.16 20.10 17.56
CA TRP A 23 -2.83 19.84 16.28
C TRP A 23 -2.18 20.60 15.12
N GLY A 24 -1.73 21.84 15.35
CA GLY A 24 -0.95 22.61 14.38
C GLY A 24 0.38 21.97 14.00
N LYS A 25 1.12 21.41 14.97
CA LYS A 25 2.42 20.75 14.74
C LYS A 25 2.30 19.51 13.87
N GLU A 26 1.34 18.63 14.16
CA GLU A 26 1.02 17.46 13.33
C GLU A 26 0.70 17.86 11.88
N ARG A 27 -0.11 18.92 11.73
CA ARG A 27 -0.55 19.40 10.42
C ARG A 27 0.57 20.08 9.63
N GLN A 28 1.52 20.73 10.30
CA GLN A 28 2.73 21.29 9.69
C GLN A 28 3.77 20.22 9.35
N ALA A 29 3.86 19.13 10.12
CA ALA A 29 4.69 17.98 9.78
C ALA A 29 4.18 17.26 8.52
N ALA A 30 2.85 17.18 8.33
CA ALA A 30 2.24 16.60 7.13
C ALA A 30 2.45 17.43 5.84
N LEU A 31 2.75 18.72 5.97
CA LEU A 31 3.00 19.64 4.84
C LEU A 31 4.49 19.86 4.56
N GLN A 32 5.38 19.39 5.45
CA GLN A 32 6.81 19.41 5.18
C GLN A 32 7.13 18.30 4.17
N PRO A 33 7.78 18.62 3.04
CA PRO A 33 8.37 17.59 2.20
C PRO A 33 9.29 16.76 3.09
N ALA A 34 9.10 15.44 3.09
CA ALA A 34 9.97 14.54 3.82
C ALA A 34 11.43 14.92 3.51
N PRO A 35 12.29 15.11 4.53
CA PRO A 35 13.68 15.40 4.27
C PRO A 35 14.21 14.32 3.34
N ALA A 36 14.85 14.74 2.24
CA ALA A 36 15.54 13.81 1.36
C ALA A 36 16.59 13.10 2.22
N VAL A 37 16.25 11.90 2.65
CA VAL A 37 17.15 10.99 3.33
C VAL A 37 18.34 10.87 2.38
N PRO A 38 19.58 11.21 2.77
CA PRO A 38 20.71 10.79 1.97
C PRO A 38 20.55 9.28 1.85
N ALA A 39 20.43 8.79 0.61
CA ALA A 39 20.34 7.38 0.34
C ALA A 39 21.65 6.74 0.82
N ALA A 40 21.69 6.41 2.12
CA ALA A 40 22.47 5.29 2.56
C ALA A 40 21.97 4.16 1.66
N ALA A 41 22.84 3.66 0.80
CA ALA A 41 22.59 2.50 -0.01
C ALA A 41 22.33 1.35 0.95
N LEU A 42 21.08 1.22 1.38
CA LEU A 42 20.55 -0.01 1.89
C LEU A 42 20.73 -0.97 0.72
N PRO A 43 21.47 -2.08 0.90
CA PRO A 43 21.50 -3.09 -0.12
C PRO A 43 20.05 -3.52 -0.32
N MET A 44 19.49 -3.22 -1.48
CA MET A 44 18.24 -3.80 -1.95
C MET A 44 18.54 -5.26 -2.29
N GLY A 45 18.80 -6.04 -1.24
CA GLY A 45 18.82 -7.48 -1.25
C GLY A 45 17.48 -7.95 -0.73
N THR A 46 16.79 -8.75 -1.52
CA THR A 46 16.00 -9.89 -1.01
C THR A 46 16.63 -10.46 0.26
N PRO A 47 15.87 -10.92 1.27
CA PRO A 47 16.45 -11.40 2.52
C PRO A 47 17.46 -12.51 2.24
N ALA A 48 18.74 -12.13 2.23
CA ALA A 48 19.86 -13.03 2.11
C ALA A 48 20.13 -13.51 3.53
N LEU A 49 20.02 -14.82 3.70
CA LEU A 49 20.57 -15.52 4.87
C LEU A 49 22.03 -15.08 5.03
N PRO A 50 22.53 -14.89 6.27
CA PRO A 50 23.86 -14.36 6.48
C PRO A 50 24.90 -15.32 5.89
N VAL A 51 25.52 -14.91 4.78
CA VAL A 51 26.68 -15.58 4.19
C VAL A 51 27.94 -14.92 4.73
N ALA A 52 28.83 -15.73 5.31
CA ALA A 52 30.13 -15.29 5.77
C ALA A 52 30.94 -14.74 4.58
N GLN A 53 31.50 -13.54 4.74
CA GLN A 53 32.28 -12.85 3.71
C GLN A 53 33.68 -13.48 3.63
N VAL A 54 34.01 -14.07 2.48
CA VAL A 54 35.37 -14.49 2.13
C VAL A 54 35.97 -13.41 1.20
N PRO A 55 37.13 -12.81 1.52
CA PRO A 55 37.73 -11.79 0.66
C PRO A 55 38.15 -12.36 -0.71
N GLY A 56 37.64 -11.79 -1.81
CA GLY A 56 38.15 -12.06 -3.17
C GLY A 56 37.12 -12.18 -4.31
N ALA A 57 35.81 -12.18 -4.05
CA ALA A 57 34.81 -12.35 -5.12
C ALA A 57 34.36 -11.01 -5.72
N GLN A 58 34.63 -10.80 -7.01
CA GLN A 58 34.14 -9.66 -7.78
C GLN A 58 32.63 -9.81 -8.03
N ALA A 59 31.84 -8.80 -7.63
CA ALA A 59 30.40 -8.77 -7.84
C ALA A 59 30.09 -8.52 -9.32
N GLN A 60 29.56 -9.53 -9.99
CA GLN A 60 28.94 -9.38 -11.31
C GLN A 60 27.59 -8.69 -11.11
N GLY A 61 27.43 -7.50 -11.71
CA GLY A 61 26.19 -6.75 -11.67
C GLY A 61 25.05 -7.59 -12.25
N VAL A 62 24.06 -7.89 -11.41
CA VAL A 62 22.84 -8.57 -11.85
C VAL A 62 22.03 -7.55 -12.63
N VAL A 63 22.03 -7.69 -13.94
CA VAL A 63 21.06 -7.02 -14.82
C VAL A 63 19.68 -7.46 -14.34
N ALA A 64 18.83 -6.50 -13.96
CA ALA A 64 17.45 -6.76 -13.65
C ALA A 64 16.81 -7.44 -14.86
N ALA A 65 16.47 -8.72 -14.70
CA ALA A 65 15.74 -9.44 -15.71
C ALA A 65 14.41 -8.70 -15.95
N PRO A 66 13.96 -8.58 -17.22
CA PRO A 66 12.67 -7.97 -17.50
C PRO A 66 11.61 -8.69 -16.67
N GLU A 67 10.80 -7.93 -15.92
CA GLU A 67 9.60 -8.46 -15.28
C GLU A 67 8.80 -9.15 -16.39
N ALA A 68 8.77 -10.47 -16.33
CA ALA A 68 8.03 -11.27 -17.28
C ALA A 68 6.60 -10.75 -17.26
N GLN A 69 6.08 -10.37 -18.43
CA GLN A 69 4.72 -9.86 -18.65
C GLN A 69 3.76 -10.60 -17.71
N ALA A 70 3.39 -9.94 -16.62
CA ALA A 70 2.65 -10.60 -15.58
C ALA A 70 1.26 -10.88 -16.14
N ASP A 71 0.84 -12.13 -16.06
CA ASP A 71 -0.40 -12.59 -16.67
C ASP A 71 -1.56 -12.07 -15.82
N LEU A 72 -2.06 -10.89 -16.20
CA LEU A 72 -3.02 -10.15 -15.37
C LEU A 72 -4.36 -10.87 -15.35
N VAL A 73 -4.82 -11.22 -14.16
CA VAL A 73 -6.13 -11.86 -13.93
C VAL A 73 -7.04 -10.85 -13.26
N ARG A 74 -8.22 -10.64 -13.85
CA ARG A 74 -9.29 -9.85 -13.28
C ARG A 74 -10.29 -10.76 -12.59
N LEU A 75 -10.57 -10.48 -11.33
CA LEU A 75 -11.59 -11.18 -10.55
C LEU A 75 -12.66 -10.20 -10.12
N ARG A 76 -13.92 -10.61 -10.19
CA ARG A 76 -15.04 -9.74 -9.83
C ARG A 76 -16.10 -10.50 -9.04
N ASN A 77 -16.63 -9.85 -8.02
CA ASN A 77 -17.84 -10.27 -7.32
C ASN A 77 -18.83 -9.10 -7.21
N ASP A 78 -19.82 -9.20 -6.34
CA ASP A 78 -20.87 -8.19 -6.19
C ASP A 78 -20.40 -6.88 -5.53
N VAL A 79 -19.32 -6.90 -4.74
CA VAL A 79 -18.80 -5.73 -4.00
C VAL A 79 -17.42 -5.30 -4.49
N LEU A 80 -16.64 -6.21 -5.07
CA LEU A 80 -15.20 -6.07 -5.23
C LEU A 80 -14.80 -6.48 -6.66
N ALA A 81 -14.01 -5.62 -7.30
CA ALA A 81 -13.26 -5.95 -8.50
C ALA A 81 -11.76 -5.90 -8.19
N LEU A 82 -11.03 -6.94 -8.56
CA LEU A 82 -9.60 -7.07 -8.31
C LEU A 82 -8.85 -7.34 -9.61
N GLN A 83 -7.59 -6.90 -9.66
CA GLN A 83 -6.62 -7.28 -10.67
C GLN A 83 -5.38 -7.85 -9.99
N LEU A 84 -4.93 -9.01 -10.46
CA LEU A 84 -3.81 -9.76 -9.88
C LEU A 84 -2.77 -10.06 -10.95
N ASP A 85 -1.50 -9.97 -10.59
CA ASP A 85 -0.36 -10.19 -11.49
C ASP A 85 0.36 -11.55 -11.25
N GLY A 86 -0.28 -12.43 -10.46
CA GLY A 86 0.25 -13.74 -10.08
C GLY A 86 0.97 -13.76 -8.72
N ARG A 87 1.29 -12.59 -8.14
CA ARG A 87 1.80 -12.47 -6.76
C ARG A 87 1.10 -11.38 -5.97
N ASP A 88 0.78 -10.30 -6.65
CA ASP A 88 0.29 -9.06 -6.09
C ASP A 88 -1.13 -8.78 -6.54
N ILE A 89 -1.91 -8.17 -5.66
CA ILE A 89 -3.15 -7.49 -6.00
C ILE A 89 -2.74 -6.08 -6.42
N VAL A 90 -2.68 -5.85 -7.73
CA VAL A 90 -2.21 -4.58 -8.31
C VAL A 90 -3.28 -3.50 -8.33
N HIS A 91 -4.56 -3.91 -8.33
CA HIS A 91 -5.69 -2.99 -8.27
C HIS A 91 -6.88 -3.62 -7.57
N ALA A 92 -7.59 -2.85 -6.74
CA ALA A 92 -8.86 -3.30 -6.15
C ALA A 92 -9.86 -2.16 -5.97
N GLU A 93 -11.10 -2.39 -6.40
CA GLU A 93 -12.20 -1.42 -6.37
C GLU A 93 -13.40 -1.93 -5.59
N LEU A 94 -13.98 -1.05 -4.76
CA LEU A 94 -15.20 -1.31 -4.01
C LEU A 94 -16.43 -0.80 -4.77
N LEU A 95 -17.02 -1.68 -5.59
CA LEU A 95 -18.08 -1.38 -6.56
C LEU A 95 -19.33 -0.72 -5.97
N LYS A 96 -19.66 -0.99 -4.70
CA LYS A 96 -20.83 -0.40 -4.01
C LYS A 96 -20.54 0.90 -3.28
N TYR A 97 -19.28 1.35 -3.28
CA TYR A 97 -18.81 2.48 -2.48
C TYR A 97 -18.24 3.56 -3.38
N PRO A 98 -19.02 4.58 -3.74
CA PRO A 98 -18.54 5.69 -4.56
C PRO A 98 -17.62 6.60 -3.75
N GLN A 99 -16.64 7.21 -4.41
CA GLN A 99 -15.71 8.17 -3.77
C GLN A 99 -16.41 9.45 -3.31
N THR A 100 -17.48 9.84 -4.00
CA THR A 100 -18.27 11.04 -3.69
C THR A 100 -19.76 10.73 -3.77
N ARG A 101 -20.60 11.62 -3.21
CA ARG A 101 -22.06 11.47 -3.26
C ARG A 101 -22.67 11.84 -4.62
N ALA A 102 -21.87 12.29 -5.58
CA ALA A 102 -22.36 12.64 -6.91
C ALA A 102 -22.82 11.38 -7.64
N ALA A 103 -23.90 11.51 -8.43
CA ALA A 103 -24.37 10.42 -9.27
C ALA A 103 -23.29 10.03 -10.30
N GLY A 104 -23.03 8.73 -10.44
CA GLY A 104 -21.99 8.21 -11.34
C GLY A 104 -20.55 8.40 -10.84
N SER A 105 -20.36 8.74 -9.56
CA SER A 105 -19.02 8.82 -8.96
C SER A 105 -18.29 7.48 -9.06
N PRO A 106 -16.97 7.49 -9.39
CA PRO A 106 -16.21 6.25 -9.51
C PRO A 106 -16.15 5.51 -8.17
N PRO A 107 -15.99 4.17 -8.20
CA PRO A 107 -15.76 3.37 -7.00
C PRO A 107 -14.52 3.83 -6.24
N VAL A 108 -14.51 3.61 -4.93
CA VAL A 108 -13.31 3.73 -4.11
C VAL A 108 -12.30 2.67 -4.54
N VAL A 109 -11.08 3.13 -4.83
CA VAL A 109 -9.94 2.26 -5.08
C VAL A 109 -9.25 1.99 -3.74
N LEU A 110 -9.19 0.72 -3.35
CA LEU A 110 -8.48 0.26 -2.15
C LEU A 110 -7.01 0.06 -2.44
N PHE A 111 -6.69 -0.73 -3.46
CA PHE A 111 -5.30 -1.02 -3.85
C PHE A 111 -5.01 -0.41 -5.21
N ASP A 112 -3.85 0.22 -5.33
CA ASP A 112 -3.34 0.86 -6.54
C ASP A 112 -1.80 0.81 -6.49
N THR A 113 -1.15 0.46 -7.59
CA THR A 113 0.31 0.43 -7.70
C THR A 113 0.91 1.68 -8.32
N ALA A 114 0.09 2.70 -8.64
CA ALA A 114 0.59 3.99 -9.11
C ALA A 114 1.46 4.67 -8.05
N ALA A 115 2.59 5.27 -8.46
CA ALA A 115 3.60 5.79 -7.52
C ALA A 115 3.06 6.83 -6.52
N ALA A 116 2.02 7.58 -6.88
CA ALA A 116 1.42 8.61 -6.02
C ALA A 116 0.43 8.05 -4.98
N THR A 117 -0.14 6.88 -5.23
CA THR A 117 -1.23 6.25 -4.47
C THR A 117 -0.90 4.82 -4.05
N HIS A 118 0.39 4.47 -4.08
CA HIS A 118 0.85 3.10 -3.97
C HIS A 118 0.40 2.44 -2.66
N PHE A 119 -0.54 1.52 -2.77
CA PHE A 119 -1.00 0.65 -1.69
C PHE A 119 -1.37 -0.70 -2.29
N ALA A 120 -0.63 -1.75 -1.94
CA ALA A 120 -0.77 -3.06 -2.55
C ALA A 120 -0.80 -4.17 -1.49
N ALA A 121 -1.52 -5.24 -1.79
CA ALA A 121 -1.51 -6.47 -1.01
C ALA A 121 -0.76 -7.55 -1.78
N ARG A 122 0.25 -8.15 -1.15
CA ARG A 122 1.12 -9.18 -1.75
C ARG A 122 0.94 -10.51 -1.03
N ALA A 123 0.76 -11.57 -1.79
CA ALA A 123 0.83 -12.94 -1.30
C ALA A 123 1.99 -13.66 -2.00
N SER A 124 2.79 -14.41 -1.24
CA SER A 124 3.91 -15.16 -1.81
C SER A 124 3.93 -16.58 -1.26
N TRP A 125 4.21 -17.53 -2.13
CA TRP A 125 4.48 -18.91 -1.77
C TRP A 125 5.96 -19.21 -2.00
N ARG A 126 6.50 -20.12 -1.19
CA ARG A 126 7.84 -20.65 -1.41
C ARG A 126 7.78 -22.16 -1.54
N GLY A 127 8.54 -22.69 -2.51
CA GLY A 127 8.73 -24.12 -2.68
C GLY A 127 9.53 -24.73 -1.54
N ALA A 128 9.55 -26.05 -1.47
CA ALA A 128 10.38 -26.78 -0.51
C ALA A 128 11.89 -26.51 -0.72
N ASP A 129 12.28 -26.11 -1.93
CA ASP A 129 13.62 -25.66 -2.30
C ASP A 129 13.88 -24.17 -1.94
N GLY A 130 12.93 -23.50 -1.30
CA GLY A 130 13.02 -22.10 -0.89
C GLY A 130 12.83 -21.08 -2.00
N LYS A 131 12.59 -21.52 -3.25
CA LYS A 131 12.36 -20.61 -4.38
C LYS A 131 10.98 -19.98 -4.32
N PRO A 132 10.83 -18.70 -4.71
CA PRO A 132 9.53 -18.06 -4.79
C PRO A 132 8.70 -18.70 -5.91
N LEU A 133 7.44 -18.96 -5.61
CA LEU A 133 6.44 -19.45 -6.53
C LEU A 133 5.51 -18.29 -6.90
N ALA A 134 5.13 -18.22 -8.18
CA ALA A 134 4.11 -17.29 -8.67
C ALA A 134 2.88 -18.11 -9.08
N LEU A 135 1.69 -17.61 -8.75
CA LEU A 135 0.46 -18.22 -9.25
C LEU A 135 0.33 -17.94 -10.74
N ARG A 136 -0.17 -18.94 -11.44
CA ARG A 136 -0.63 -18.77 -12.82
C ARG A 136 -2.05 -19.32 -12.94
N PRO A 137 -2.94 -18.60 -13.64
CA PRO A 137 -4.27 -19.10 -13.94
C PRO A 137 -4.19 -20.38 -14.77
N GLU A 138 -5.07 -21.34 -14.46
CA GLU A 138 -5.23 -22.55 -15.25
C GLU A 138 -6.05 -22.23 -16.51
N GLY A 139 -5.48 -22.50 -17.69
CA GLY A 139 -6.14 -22.23 -18.97
C GLY A 139 -6.05 -20.76 -19.43
N PRO A 140 -6.80 -20.37 -20.47
CA PRO A 140 -6.69 -19.05 -21.10
C PRO A 140 -7.57 -17.96 -20.48
N VAL A 141 -8.45 -18.29 -19.53
CA VAL A 141 -9.41 -17.33 -18.96
C VAL A 141 -8.68 -16.37 -18.02
N ARG A 142 -8.90 -15.06 -18.22
CA ARG A 142 -8.31 -13.99 -17.41
C ARG A 142 -9.35 -13.14 -16.69
N ASP A 143 -10.60 -13.19 -17.11
CA ASP A 143 -11.72 -12.53 -16.43
C ASP A 143 -12.58 -13.58 -15.74
N VAL A 144 -12.61 -13.55 -14.40
CA VAL A 144 -13.31 -14.54 -13.58
C VAL A 144 -14.36 -13.86 -12.72
N VAL A 145 -15.61 -14.27 -12.90
CA VAL A 145 -16.73 -13.87 -12.05
C VAL A 145 -16.89 -14.91 -10.94
N LEU A 146 -16.67 -14.50 -9.70
CA LEU A 146 -16.69 -15.38 -8.53
C LEU A 146 -18.08 -15.54 -7.89
N ALA A 147 -19.04 -14.69 -8.27
CA ALA A 147 -20.40 -14.74 -7.74
C ALA A 147 -21.43 -14.29 -8.78
N ASN A 148 -22.61 -14.89 -8.78
CA ASN A 148 -23.70 -14.59 -9.73
C ASN A 148 -24.19 -13.12 -9.71
N GLY A 149 -23.85 -12.36 -8.67
CA GLY A 149 -24.15 -10.93 -8.56
C GLY A 149 -23.13 -10.00 -9.24
N ALA A 150 -22.03 -10.52 -9.77
CA ALA A 150 -21.05 -9.72 -10.50
C ALA A 150 -21.54 -9.50 -11.94
N GLN A 151 -22.22 -8.37 -12.18
CA GLN A 151 -22.55 -7.93 -13.53
C GLN A 151 -21.27 -7.36 -14.19
N ALA A 152 -21.02 -7.77 -15.43
CA ALA A 152 -19.89 -7.35 -16.27
C ALA A 152 -19.99 -5.87 -16.65
#